data_AF-A0A9P4R7N6-F1
#
_entry.id   AF-A0A9P4R7N6-F1
#
_cell.length_a   1.000
_cell.length_b   1.000
_cell.length_c   1.000
_cell.angle_alpha   90.00
_cell.angle_beta   90.00
_cell.angle_gamma   90.00
#
_symmetry.space_group_name_H-M   'P 1'
#
loop_
_entity.id
_entity.type
_entity.pdbx_description
1 polymer ?
#
loop_
_entity_poly.entity_id
_entity_poly.type
_entity_poly.pdbx_seq_one_letter_code
_entity_poly.pdbx_strand_id
1 'polypeptide(L)'
;MPLTVLTDADVRTLLLSLTKEDILDLQQSLADALHYYSTSTEEDQNGCCSSLQPLRTKLKRSDGQTTLFMPASSNDGLGVKIVTLLQPDSKKTDTSSLKSLDSLSISNASTQSSTATSTQVPPESIASAQSTTPKGSLTLLDGHGNPRGFINAEELTAFRTALASTMLFKKRTNVHDVVVFGAGKQAYWHIRLALLLRGPEIHHLNIINRSFERAHSLIERLYRPTEEPASWPNINIPTSQTTTLARPKIQILTPGHNEYDRLLKSTVRSSSTIFLTTPSLTPLFPASHLLSPTARKRGRYLAAIGSYAPHMLELHPDILRDAVKPETAGHHHYHKHASRGGAIVVDSVEACLKEAGEVIQAGLSGGEVVEIGELVMLRKDGERRRAERAAAAAVAAAAVVEGGEEEGRGVELGEAKKVKGKKRDDVDRADGGLLEWLQRGNVIYKSVGLGLMDVVVGGEVVRLADERGIGTRIEGF
;
A
#
# COMPACT_ATOMS: atom_id res chain seq x y z
N MET A 1 22.17 23.33 -7.96
CA MET A 1 21.15 23.29 -6.89
C MET A 1 21.78 22.62 -5.68
N PRO A 2 21.41 22.96 -4.44
CA PRO A 2 21.94 22.28 -3.26
C PRO A 2 21.45 20.83 -3.17
N LEU A 3 22.29 19.96 -2.64
CA LEU A 3 21.90 18.63 -2.18
C LEU A 3 21.13 18.78 -0.86
N THR A 4 19.95 18.16 -0.76
CA THR A 4 19.18 18.11 0.49
C THR A 4 19.34 16.77 1.18
N VAL A 5 19.81 16.77 2.44
CA VAL A 5 19.99 15.57 3.26
C VAL A 5 18.91 15.52 4.33
N LEU A 6 18.17 14.41 4.38
CA LEU A 6 17.04 14.20 5.30
C LEU A 6 17.25 12.97 6.17
N THR A 7 17.25 13.18 7.48
CA THR A 7 17.22 12.10 8.48
C THR A 7 15.83 11.45 8.54
N ASP A 8 15.70 10.29 9.18
CA ASP A 8 14.39 9.64 9.37
C ASP A 8 13.43 10.52 10.19
N ALA A 9 13.98 11.33 11.12
CA ALA A 9 13.21 12.28 11.93
C ALA A 9 12.72 13.49 11.09
N ASP A 10 13.55 13.99 10.17
CA ASP A 10 13.16 15.06 9.24
C ASP A 10 12.01 14.58 8.33
N VAL A 11 12.17 13.40 7.74
CA VAL A 11 11.14 12.76 6.91
C VAL A 11 9.85 12.58 7.71
N ARG A 12 9.94 12.02 8.92
CA ARG A 12 8.78 11.84 9.79
C ARG A 12 8.08 13.18 10.06
N THR A 13 8.83 14.22 10.40
CA THR A 13 8.28 15.55 10.68
C THR A 13 7.54 16.12 9.47
N LEU A 14 8.15 16.06 8.29
CA LEU A 14 7.53 16.47 7.03
C LEU A 14 6.23 15.71 6.77
N LEU A 15 6.25 14.38 6.84
CA LEU A 15 5.08 13.55 6.58
C LEU A 15 3.95 13.74 7.60
N LEU A 16 4.28 14.02 8.86
CA LEU A 16 3.28 14.30 9.91
C LEU A 16 2.58 15.65 9.70
N SER A 17 3.26 16.60 9.05
CA SER A 17 2.77 17.94 8.75
C SER A 17 1.95 18.04 7.47
N LEU A 18 1.77 16.93 6.74
CA LEU A 18 0.93 16.88 5.55
C LEU A 18 -0.54 17.00 5.92
N THR A 19 -1.24 17.88 5.22
CA THR A 19 -2.69 18.00 5.28
C THR A 19 -3.36 16.87 4.48
N LYS A 20 -4.69 16.75 4.61
CA LYS A 20 -5.46 15.83 3.77
C LYS A 20 -5.32 16.15 2.29
N GLU A 21 -5.23 17.43 1.93
CA GLU A 21 -5.06 17.90 0.55
C GLU A 21 -3.67 17.51 0.02
N ASP A 22 -2.60 17.79 0.79
CA ASP A 22 -1.24 17.38 0.44
C ASP A 22 -1.14 15.87 0.17
N ILE A 23 -1.81 15.06 1.00
CA ILE A 23 -1.86 13.60 0.81
C ILE A 23 -2.57 13.23 -0.49
N LEU A 24 -3.67 13.91 -0.83
CA LEU A 24 -4.41 13.64 -2.05
C LEU A 24 -3.60 14.03 -3.30
N ASP A 25 -2.85 15.11 -3.24
CA ASP A 25 -1.97 15.57 -4.32
C ASP A 25 -0.79 14.62 -4.51
N LEU A 26 -0.09 14.25 -3.42
CA LEU A 26 0.95 13.21 -3.47
C LEU A 26 0.43 11.89 -4.03
N GLN A 27 -0.78 11.50 -3.63
CA GLN A 27 -1.44 10.31 -4.14
C GLN A 27 -1.77 10.45 -5.63
N GLN A 28 -2.12 11.64 -6.11
CA GLN A 28 -2.37 11.89 -7.52
C GLN A 28 -1.08 11.84 -8.34
N SER A 29 0.01 12.49 -7.89
CA SER A 29 1.32 12.41 -8.54
C SER A 29 1.82 10.97 -8.63
N LEU A 30 1.68 10.19 -7.53
CA LEU A 30 2.03 8.78 -7.53
C LEU A 30 1.14 7.95 -8.46
N ALA A 31 -0.17 8.24 -8.51
CA ALA A 31 -1.10 7.56 -9.41
C ALA A 31 -0.78 7.83 -10.88
N ASP A 32 -0.33 9.05 -11.20
CA ASP A 32 0.06 9.46 -12.55
C ASP A 32 1.35 8.77 -12.98
N ALA A 33 2.36 8.71 -12.11
CA ALA A 33 3.59 7.97 -12.38
C ALA A 33 3.33 6.47 -12.59
N LEU A 34 2.51 5.85 -11.73
CA LEU A 34 2.12 4.44 -11.88
C LEU A 34 1.30 4.20 -13.15
N HIS A 35 0.48 5.16 -13.56
CA HIS A 35 -0.24 5.10 -14.81
C HIS A 35 0.73 5.07 -16.01
N TYR A 36 1.69 6.00 -16.07
CA TYR A 36 2.72 6.00 -17.11
C TYR A 36 3.53 4.70 -17.12
N TYR A 37 3.89 4.18 -15.94
CA TYR A 37 4.55 2.88 -15.80
C TYR A 37 3.77 1.75 -16.50
N SER A 38 2.46 1.69 -16.26
CA SER A 38 1.62 0.60 -16.76
C SER A 38 1.20 0.74 -18.23
N THR A 39 1.05 1.96 -18.75
CA THR A 39 0.42 2.16 -20.06
C THR A 39 1.33 2.71 -21.13
N SER A 40 2.45 3.33 -20.76
CA SER A 40 3.28 4.00 -21.74
C SER A 40 4.22 3.06 -22.48
N THR A 41 4.46 3.39 -23.75
CA THR A 41 5.47 2.77 -24.57
C THR A 41 6.76 3.60 -24.54
N GLU A 42 7.85 3.03 -25.08
CA GLU A 42 9.13 3.74 -25.22
C GLU A 42 9.03 4.97 -26.15
N GLU A 43 7.99 5.03 -26.98
CA GLU A 43 7.73 6.14 -27.91
C GLU A 43 7.13 7.37 -27.21
N ASP A 44 6.50 7.18 -26.05
CA ASP A 44 5.79 8.25 -25.33
C ASP A 44 6.73 9.24 -24.61
N GLN A 45 8.06 9.10 -24.74
CA GLN A 45 9.11 9.97 -24.18
C GLN A 45 8.88 10.40 -22.71
N ASN A 46 8.35 9.50 -21.88
CA ASN A 46 8.19 9.74 -20.44
C ASN A 46 9.28 9.00 -19.64
N GLY A 47 9.61 9.53 -18.46
CA GLY A 47 10.63 8.98 -17.58
C GLY A 47 10.14 7.90 -16.63
N CYS A 48 8.88 7.46 -16.72
CA CYS A 48 8.25 6.53 -15.76
C CYS A 48 7.92 5.15 -16.36
N CYS A 49 8.17 4.94 -17.65
CA CYS A 49 7.77 3.71 -18.35
C CYS A 49 8.44 2.46 -17.76
N SER A 50 7.80 1.31 -17.93
CA SER A 50 8.26 0.06 -17.31
C SER A 50 9.69 -0.36 -17.70
N SER A 51 10.16 -0.04 -18.92
CA SER A 51 11.54 -0.33 -19.34
C SER A 51 12.60 0.49 -18.60
N LEU A 52 12.22 1.61 -17.97
CA LEU A 52 13.08 2.43 -17.11
C LEU A 52 13.00 2.04 -15.62
N GLN A 53 12.28 0.96 -15.30
CA GLN A 53 12.15 0.44 -13.94
C GLN A 53 12.75 -0.96 -13.81
N PRO A 54 14.10 -1.09 -13.83
CA PRO A 54 14.74 -2.39 -13.72
C PRO A 54 14.36 -3.10 -12.42
N LEU A 55 14.34 -4.44 -12.47
CA LEU A 55 14.17 -5.24 -11.28
C LEU A 55 15.29 -4.98 -10.26
N ARG A 56 14.93 -5.11 -8.98
CA ARG A 56 15.89 -4.92 -7.90
C ARG A 56 17.09 -5.86 -8.05
N THR A 57 18.29 -5.32 -7.90
CA THR A 57 19.53 -6.09 -7.92
C THR A 57 19.89 -6.53 -6.51
N LYS A 58 20.25 -7.80 -6.32
CA LYS A 58 20.57 -8.40 -5.01
C LYS A 58 22.06 -8.65 -4.90
N LEU A 59 22.72 -7.98 -3.96
CA LEU A 59 24.12 -8.22 -3.59
C LEU A 59 24.17 -9.02 -2.29
N LYS A 60 24.53 -10.30 -2.37
CA LYS A 60 24.76 -11.15 -1.20
C LYS A 60 26.23 -11.07 -0.80
N ARG A 61 26.48 -10.73 0.46
CA ARG A 61 27.81 -10.66 1.04
C ARG A 61 28.14 -11.96 1.80
N SER A 62 29.43 -12.20 2.04
CA SER A 62 29.93 -13.36 2.79
C SER A 62 29.48 -13.36 4.26
N ASP A 63 29.15 -12.20 4.81
CA ASP A 63 28.61 -12.00 6.16
C ASP A 63 27.10 -12.33 6.27
N GLY A 64 26.50 -12.92 5.23
CA GLY A 64 25.07 -13.28 5.19
C GLY A 64 24.13 -12.10 4.92
N GLN A 65 24.64 -10.86 4.92
CA GLN A 65 23.82 -9.69 4.62
C GLN A 65 23.49 -9.63 3.13
N THR A 66 22.26 -9.23 2.82
CA THR A 66 21.82 -9.00 1.44
C THR A 66 21.45 -7.54 1.26
N THR A 67 22.15 -6.85 0.38
CA THR A 67 21.81 -5.47 -0.01
C THR A 67 21.03 -5.49 -1.32
N LEU A 68 19.92 -4.77 -1.34
CA LEU A 68 19.05 -4.57 -2.49
C LEU A 68 19.30 -3.18 -3.08
N PHE A 69 19.53 -3.12 -4.38
CA PHE A 69 19.59 -1.89 -5.15
C PHE A 69 18.34 -1.79 -6.00
N MET A 70 17.63 -0.67 -5.90
CA MET A 70 16.37 -0.41 -6.60
C MET A 70 16.50 0.90 -7.38
N PRO A 71 17.15 0.88 -8.56
CA PRO A 71 17.17 2.03 -9.45
C PRO A 71 15.79 2.26 -10.05
N ALA A 72 15.45 3.52 -10.25
CA ALA A 72 14.22 3.93 -10.91
C ALA A 72 14.38 5.30 -11.56
N SER A 73 13.70 5.47 -12.69
CA SER A 73 13.51 6.77 -13.33
C SER A 73 12.14 7.35 -12.96
N SER A 74 11.99 8.66 -13.13
CA SER A 74 10.73 9.40 -13.12
C SER A 74 10.82 10.55 -14.13
N ASN A 75 9.74 11.31 -14.34
CA ASN A 75 9.78 12.48 -15.23
C ASN A 75 10.71 13.60 -14.72
N ASP A 76 10.94 13.68 -13.41
CA ASP A 76 11.72 14.75 -12.78
C ASP A 76 13.21 14.40 -12.60
N GLY A 77 13.57 13.13 -12.82
CA GLY A 77 14.93 12.64 -12.64
C GLY A 77 14.99 11.17 -12.24
N LEU A 78 16.14 10.77 -11.72
CA LEU A 78 16.44 9.37 -11.38
C LEU A 78 16.65 9.21 -9.88
N GLY A 79 16.50 7.99 -9.38
CA GLY A 79 16.92 7.67 -8.03
C GLY A 79 17.25 6.21 -7.83
N VAL A 80 17.98 5.95 -6.75
CA VAL A 80 18.35 4.60 -6.34
C VAL A 80 18.07 4.45 -4.86
N LYS A 81 17.19 3.50 -4.53
CA LYS A 81 17.02 3.07 -3.15
C LYS A 81 17.94 1.90 -2.85
N ILE A 82 18.70 1.99 -1.77
CA ILE A 82 19.60 0.95 -1.30
C ILE A 82 19.09 0.49 0.06
N VAL A 83 18.84 -0.82 0.22
CA VAL A 83 18.29 -1.40 1.44
C VAL A 83 19.05 -2.65 1.83
N THR A 84 19.51 -2.75 3.07
CA THR A 84 20.17 -3.95 3.59
C THR A 84 19.21 -4.75 4.44
N LEU A 85 19.02 -6.02 4.06
CA LEU A 85 18.28 -7.02 4.82
C LEU A 85 19.24 -7.79 5.70
N LEU A 86 19.03 -7.70 7.02
CA LEU A 86 19.67 -8.57 7.99
C LEU A 86 18.95 -9.92 7.97
N GLN A 87 19.68 -11.00 7.66
CA GLN A 87 19.16 -12.35 7.86
C GLN A 87 19.40 -12.76 9.33
N PRO A 88 18.43 -13.43 9.98
CA PRO A 88 18.70 -14.02 11.28
C PRO A 88 19.72 -15.16 11.13
N ASP A 89 20.83 -15.09 11.86
CA ASP A 89 21.96 -16.01 11.77
C ASP A 89 21.54 -17.50 11.87
N SER A 90 21.62 -18.23 10.77
CA SER A 90 21.63 -19.69 10.78
C SER A 90 23.08 -20.21 10.86
N LYS A 91 23.66 -20.13 12.07
CA LYS A 91 24.92 -20.78 12.56
C LYS A 91 26.16 -20.77 11.65
N LYS A 92 27.23 -20.08 12.10
CA LYS A 92 28.43 -20.70 12.73
C LYS A 92 29.41 -19.64 13.27
N THR A 93 30.01 -20.01 14.40
CA THR A 93 31.21 -19.45 15.05
C THR A 93 32.33 -19.14 14.07
N ASP A 94 32.86 -17.91 14.10
CA ASP A 94 34.27 -17.64 14.39
C ASP A 94 34.49 -16.14 14.68
N THR A 95 35.39 -15.90 15.62
CA THR A 95 35.75 -14.61 16.21
C THR A 95 36.32 -13.61 15.20
N SER A 96 35.74 -12.41 15.13
CA SER A 96 36.48 -11.13 15.07
C SER A 96 35.55 -9.90 15.07
N SER A 97 35.51 -9.24 16.23
CA SER A 97 35.52 -7.78 16.42
C SER A 97 34.72 -6.88 15.47
N LEU A 98 33.52 -6.48 15.90
CA LEU A 98 33.11 -5.06 16.03
C LEU A 98 32.05 -4.97 17.15
N LYS A 99 32.48 -4.69 18.38
CA LYS A 99 31.57 -4.40 19.50
C LYS A 99 31.02 -2.98 19.31
N SER A 100 29.73 -2.88 19.04
CA SER A 100 28.96 -1.64 19.16
C SER A 100 28.89 -1.21 20.64
N LEU A 101 29.08 0.08 20.89
CA LEU A 101 29.29 0.73 22.19
C LEU A 101 28.03 0.85 23.08
N ASP A 102 26.98 0.08 22.84
CA ASP A 102 25.74 0.14 23.62
C ASP A 102 25.67 -1.02 24.62
N SER A 103 26.32 -0.88 25.79
CA SER A 103 25.88 -1.50 27.06
C SER A 103 26.94 -1.35 28.16
N LEU A 104 26.95 -0.18 28.82
CA LEU A 104 27.43 -0.08 30.20
C LEU A 104 26.22 -0.05 31.13
N SER A 105 25.72 -1.24 31.47
CA SER A 105 24.81 -1.44 32.61
C SER A 105 25.33 -2.63 33.40
N ILE A 106 25.94 -2.33 34.54
CA ILE A 106 26.42 -3.28 35.55
C ILE A 106 25.21 -3.83 36.31
N SER A 107 25.04 -5.16 36.40
CA SER A 107 24.74 -5.86 37.67
C SER A 107 24.76 -7.39 37.56
N ASN A 108 25.12 -7.98 38.69
CA ASN A 108 25.62 -9.33 38.98
C ASN A 108 24.68 -10.53 38.75
N ALA A 109 25.30 -11.62 38.27
CA ALA A 109 25.31 -13.01 38.73
C ALA A 109 24.08 -13.64 39.44
N SER A 110 23.62 -14.78 38.90
CA SER A 110 23.68 -16.08 39.61
C SER A 110 23.36 -17.27 38.68
N THR A 111 24.15 -18.33 38.84
CA THR A 111 24.15 -19.66 38.21
C THR A 111 23.02 -20.58 38.71
N GLN A 112 22.43 -21.42 37.83
CA GLN A 112 22.27 -22.87 38.03
C GLN A 112 21.66 -23.58 36.80
N SER A 113 22.20 -24.76 36.49
CA SER A 113 21.81 -25.66 35.39
C SER A 113 20.77 -26.70 35.80
N SER A 114 19.93 -27.13 34.86
CA SER A 114 19.42 -28.52 34.82
C SER A 114 18.94 -28.94 33.43
N THR A 115 19.19 -30.21 33.15
CA THR A 115 19.12 -31.01 31.92
C THR A 115 17.73 -31.55 31.52
N ALA A 116 17.55 -31.80 30.21
CA ALA A 116 16.58 -32.66 29.50
C ALA A 116 15.10 -32.20 29.51
N THR A 117 14.33 -32.24 28.41
CA THR A 117 14.10 -33.37 27.49
C THR A 117 13.53 -32.86 26.14
N SER A 118 13.92 -33.51 25.05
CA SER A 118 13.54 -33.19 23.66
C SER A 118 12.08 -33.51 23.35
N THR A 119 11.27 -32.47 23.11
CA THR A 119 10.08 -32.53 22.24
C THR A 119 10.25 -31.51 21.12
N GLN A 120 10.28 -32.00 19.87
CA GLN A 120 10.40 -31.17 18.67
C GLN A 120 9.11 -30.35 18.48
N VAL A 121 9.11 -29.14 19.03
CA VAL A 121 8.25 -28.04 18.59
C VAL A 121 8.99 -27.35 17.43
N PRO A 122 8.35 -27.11 16.27
CA PRO A 122 8.99 -26.35 15.20
C PRO A 122 9.41 -24.98 15.76
N PRO A 123 10.58 -24.44 15.39
CA PRO A 123 11.10 -23.25 16.04
C PRO A 123 10.12 -22.09 15.88
N GLU A 124 9.63 -21.59 17.01
CA GLU A 124 9.02 -20.26 17.07
C GLU A 124 9.99 -19.29 16.40
N SER A 125 9.47 -18.43 15.52
CA SER A 125 10.29 -17.50 14.75
C SER A 125 11.04 -16.57 15.71
N ILE A 126 12.32 -16.87 15.96
CA ILE A 126 13.27 -16.20 16.89
C ILE A 126 13.65 -14.78 16.40
N ALA A 127 12.77 -14.10 15.65
CA ALA A 127 12.94 -12.73 15.17
C ALA A 127 12.58 -11.69 16.25
N SER A 128 12.92 -11.96 17.52
CA SER A 128 12.36 -11.23 18.67
C SER A 128 13.20 -10.04 19.15
N ALA A 129 14.51 -9.97 18.85
CA ALA A 129 15.39 -8.96 19.46
C ALA A 129 15.98 -7.92 18.48
N GLN A 130 16.07 -8.22 17.19
CA GLN A 130 16.58 -7.29 16.18
C GLN A 130 15.45 -6.64 15.40
N SER A 131 15.54 -5.33 15.14
CA SER A 131 14.60 -4.63 14.27
C SER A 131 14.57 -5.35 12.91
N THR A 132 13.45 -5.98 12.58
CA THR A 132 13.21 -6.58 11.26
C THR A 132 12.90 -5.53 10.20
N THR A 133 13.01 -4.24 10.55
CA THR A 133 12.77 -3.13 9.61
C THR A 133 14.04 -2.94 8.79
N PRO A 134 13.99 -3.15 7.46
CA PRO A 134 15.16 -2.96 6.61
C PRO A 134 15.70 -1.54 6.72
N LYS A 135 17.00 -1.39 6.95
CA LYS A 135 17.68 -0.09 6.94
C LYS A 135 18.05 0.26 5.51
N GLY A 136 17.85 1.52 5.11
CA GLY A 136 18.18 1.94 3.75
C GLY A 136 18.19 3.45 3.55
N SER A 137 18.66 3.85 2.39
CA SER A 137 18.70 5.24 1.94
C SER A 137 18.17 5.35 0.51
N LEU A 138 17.66 6.53 0.16
CA LEU A 138 17.27 6.89 -1.18
C LEU A 138 18.15 8.06 -1.63
N THR A 139 18.83 7.87 -2.76
CA THR A 139 19.53 8.95 -3.46
C THR A 139 18.68 9.37 -4.65
N LEU A 140 18.47 10.67 -4.81
CA LEU A 140 17.73 11.29 -5.91
C LEU A 140 18.68 12.17 -6.72
N LEU A 141 18.52 12.14 -8.03
CA LEU A 141 19.23 12.94 -9.01
C LEU A 141 18.22 13.69 -9.88
N ASP A 142 18.54 14.89 -10.31
CA ASP A 142 17.72 15.63 -11.29
C ASP A 142 17.89 15.05 -12.72
N GLY A 143 17.13 15.59 -13.67
CA GLY A 143 17.20 15.19 -15.08
C GLY A 143 18.57 15.41 -15.77
N HIS A 144 19.48 16.16 -15.15
CA HIS A 144 20.87 16.35 -15.61
C HIS A 144 21.86 15.43 -14.91
N GLY A 145 21.41 14.62 -13.95
CA GLY A 145 22.25 13.75 -13.15
C GLY A 145 22.91 14.44 -11.95
N ASN A 146 22.51 15.66 -11.59
CA ASN A 146 23.03 16.30 -10.38
C ASN A 146 22.33 15.74 -9.14
N PRO A 147 23.05 15.49 -8.04
CA PRO A 147 22.46 15.03 -6.78
C PRO A 147 21.46 16.04 -6.21
N ARG A 148 20.23 15.57 -5.98
CA ARG A 148 19.12 16.41 -5.52
C ARG A 148 18.73 16.14 -4.07
N GLY A 149 18.77 14.88 -3.65
CA GLY A 149 18.35 14.46 -2.32
C GLY A 149 19.04 13.20 -1.83
N PHE A 150 19.32 13.15 -0.53
CA PHE A 150 19.77 11.95 0.16
C PHE A 150 18.93 11.74 1.41
N ILE A 151 18.10 10.70 1.41
CA ILE A 151 17.00 10.52 2.36
C ILE A 151 17.17 9.20 3.09
N ASN A 152 16.98 9.17 4.42
CA ASN A 152 16.73 7.91 5.12
C ASN A 152 15.41 7.30 4.62
N ALA A 153 15.46 6.05 4.16
CA ALA A 153 14.35 5.44 3.45
C ALA A 153 13.32 4.75 4.33
N GLU A 154 13.51 4.63 5.65
CA GLU A 154 12.65 3.79 6.49
C GLU A 154 11.22 4.34 6.60
N GLU A 155 11.04 5.58 7.05
CA GLU A 155 9.71 6.21 7.13
C GLU A 155 9.12 6.45 5.73
N LEU A 156 9.94 6.90 4.77
CA LEU A 156 9.51 7.13 3.39
C LEU A 156 8.95 5.85 2.74
N THR A 157 9.63 4.71 2.91
CA THR A 157 9.20 3.42 2.34
C THR A 157 7.85 2.99 2.90
N ALA A 158 7.63 3.16 4.20
CA ALA A 158 6.36 2.81 4.81
C ALA A 158 5.23 3.76 4.36
N PHE A 159 5.51 5.06 4.30
CA PHE A 159 4.56 6.07 3.83
C PHE A 159 4.16 5.86 2.37
N ARG A 160 5.12 5.76 1.44
CA ARG A 160 4.83 5.61 -0.01
C ARG A 160 4.05 4.33 -0.31
N THR A 161 4.32 3.26 0.44
CA THR A 161 3.57 1.99 0.31
C THR A 161 2.12 2.14 0.78
N ALA A 162 1.92 2.83 1.91
CA ALA A 162 0.59 3.16 2.40
C ALA A 162 -0.15 4.11 1.46
N LEU A 163 0.55 5.07 0.84
CA LEU A 163 -0.01 6.01 -0.12
C LEU A 163 -0.56 5.28 -1.36
N ALA A 164 0.18 4.30 -1.88
CA ALA A 164 -0.26 3.45 -2.99
C ALA A 164 -1.46 2.56 -2.62
N SER A 165 -1.38 1.83 -1.51
CA SER A 165 -2.47 0.93 -1.10
C SER A 165 -3.77 1.68 -0.78
N THR A 166 -3.67 2.88 -0.19
CA THR A 166 -4.85 3.67 0.16
C THR A 166 -5.55 4.29 -1.05
N MET A 167 -4.98 4.19 -2.27
CA MET A 167 -5.67 4.58 -3.51
C MET A 167 -6.95 3.78 -3.76
N LEU A 168 -6.89 2.47 -3.55
CA LEU A 168 -8.04 1.60 -3.70
C LEU A 168 -8.96 1.68 -2.48
N PHE A 169 -8.38 1.80 -1.28
CA PHE A 169 -9.12 2.01 -0.03
C PHE A 169 -10.07 3.21 -0.11
N LYS A 170 -9.58 4.37 -0.59
CA LYS A 170 -10.39 5.61 -0.70
C LYS A 170 -11.63 5.41 -1.56
N LYS A 171 -11.58 4.53 -2.56
CA LYS A 171 -12.70 4.25 -3.48
C LYS A 171 -13.75 3.32 -2.86
N ARG A 172 -13.47 2.64 -1.75
CA ARG A 172 -14.38 1.66 -1.16
C ARG A 172 -15.65 2.31 -0.63
N THR A 173 -16.79 1.67 -0.89
CA THR A 173 -18.11 2.10 -0.37
C THR A 173 -18.28 1.83 1.12
N ASN A 174 -17.55 0.85 1.67
CA ASN A 174 -17.58 0.49 3.08
C ASN A 174 -16.16 0.39 3.63
N VAL A 175 -15.89 1.15 4.70
CA VAL A 175 -14.62 1.18 5.44
C VAL A 175 -14.84 1.13 6.97
N HIS A 176 -16.03 0.71 7.43
CA HIS A 176 -16.40 0.78 8.85
C HIS A 176 -15.52 -0.08 9.76
N ASP A 177 -15.05 -1.22 9.28
CA ASP A 177 -14.33 -2.22 10.06
C ASP A 177 -12.94 -2.48 9.45
N VAL A 178 -11.93 -1.79 9.97
CA VAL A 178 -10.53 -1.90 9.51
C VAL A 178 -9.78 -2.87 10.43
N VAL A 179 -9.08 -3.82 9.83
CA VAL A 179 -8.17 -4.75 10.52
C VAL A 179 -6.75 -4.50 10.04
N VAL A 180 -5.81 -4.46 10.95
CA VAL A 180 -4.38 -4.30 10.64
C VAL A 180 -3.58 -5.38 11.34
N PHE A 181 -2.84 -6.17 10.56
CA PHE A 181 -1.88 -7.12 11.09
C PHE A 181 -0.50 -6.48 11.16
N GLY A 182 0.11 -6.53 12.33
CA GLY A 182 1.40 -5.93 12.64
C GLY A 182 1.27 -4.59 13.37
N ALA A 183 2.36 -4.18 14.02
CA ALA A 183 2.46 -2.92 14.75
C ALA A 183 3.78 -2.16 14.48
N GLY A 184 4.27 -2.23 13.23
CA GLY A 184 5.48 -1.51 12.78
C GLY A 184 5.17 -0.22 12.01
N LYS A 185 6.20 0.38 11.38
CA LYS A 185 6.06 1.60 10.55
C LYS A 185 5.02 1.45 9.43
N GLN A 186 4.97 0.28 8.78
CA GLN A 186 3.96 -0.02 7.76
C GLN A 186 2.54 0.06 8.33
N ALA A 187 2.25 -0.65 9.43
CA ALA A 187 0.95 -0.56 10.11
C ALA A 187 0.59 0.89 10.49
N TYR A 188 1.56 1.63 11.04
CA TYR A 188 1.38 3.02 11.45
C TYR A 188 0.89 3.90 10.30
N TRP A 189 1.57 3.90 9.16
CA TRP A 189 1.19 4.76 8.03
C TRP A 189 -0.10 4.31 7.35
N HIS A 190 -0.36 3.00 7.24
CA HIS A 190 -1.63 2.51 6.70
C HIS A 190 -2.81 2.95 7.56
N ILE A 191 -2.68 2.86 8.89
CA ILE A 191 -3.72 3.34 9.83
C ILE A 191 -3.86 4.86 9.72
N ARG A 192 -2.75 5.60 9.79
CA ARG A 192 -2.78 7.08 9.77
C ARG A 192 -3.41 7.62 8.50
N LEU A 193 -3.02 7.11 7.32
CA LEU A 193 -3.60 7.54 6.05
C LEU A 193 -5.08 7.12 5.93
N ALA A 194 -5.46 5.92 6.38
CA ALA A 194 -6.87 5.52 6.40
C ALA A 194 -7.72 6.47 7.25
N LEU A 195 -7.25 6.85 8.44
CA LEU A 195 -7.94 7.80 9.32
C LEU A 195 -7.97 9.23 8.75
N LEU A 196 -6.91 9.70 8.10
CA LEU A 196 -6.90 11.02 7.46
C LEU A 196 -7.85 11.10 6.26
N LEU A 197 -7.91 10.03 5.46
CA LEU A 197 -8.71 10.01 4.24
C LEU A 197 -10.20 9.76 4.51
N ARG A 198 -10.53 8.81 5.40
CA ARG A 198 -11.89 8.30 5.64
C ARG A 198 -12.25 8.12 7.12
N GLY A 199 -11.52 8.78 8.02
CA GLY A 199 -11.65 8.61 9.48
C GLY A 199 -13.07 8.62 10.05
N PRO A 200 -13.94 9.59 9.69
CA PRO A 200 -15.31 9.65 10.22
C PRO A 200 -16.17 8.42 9.90
N GLU A 201 -15.82 7.67 8.87
CA GLU A 201 -16.55 6.46 8.45
C GLU A 201 -15.98 5.19 9.07
N ILE A 202 -14.78 5.24 9.66
CA ILE A 202 -14.16 4.09 10.32
C ILE A 202 -14.72 4.02 11.75
N HIS A 203 -15.47 2.97 12.06
CA HIS A 203 -16.08 2.78 13.39
C HIS A 203 -15.21 1.89 14.28
N HIS A 204 -14.56 0.87 13.70
CA HIS A 204 -13.72 -0.08 14.42
C HIS A 204 -12.34 -0.20 13.78
N LEU A 205 -11.31 -0.15 14.61
CA LEU A 205 -9.92 -0.41 14.23
C LEU A 205 -9.39 -1.58 15.07
N ASN A 206 -9.14 -2.72 14.42
CA ASN A 206 -8.64 -3.92 15.09
C ASN A 206 -7.16 -4.12 14.73
N ILE A 207 -6.29 -4.08 15.73
CA ILE A 207 -4.85 -4.28 15.56
C ILE A 207 -4.49 -5.67 16.07
N ILE A 208 -4.00 -6.52 15.17
CA ILE A 208 -3.62 -7.89 15.47
C ILE A 208 -2.09 -7.96 15.46
N ASN A 209 -1.49 -8.22 16.62
CA ASN A 209 -0.04 -8.21 16.76
C ASN A 209 0.44 -9.23 17.81
N ARG A 210 1.68 -9.70 17.68
CA ARG A 210 2.26 -10.67 18.62
C ARG A 210 2.49 -10.09 20.02
N SER A 211 2.97 -8.84 20.10
CA SER A 211 3.21 -8.13 21.36
C SER A 211 2.14 -7.06 21.56
N PHE A 212 1.54 -7.07 22.75
CA PHE A 212 0.57 -6.07 23.15
C PHE A 212 1.23 -4.68 23.26
N GLU A 213 2.43 -4.62 23.86
CA GLU A 213 3.19 -3.40 24.11
C GLU A 213 3.55 -2.68 22.81
N ARG A 214 3.95 -3.42 21.77
CA ARG A 214 4.22 -2.83 20.44
C ARG A 214 2.95 -2.24 19.82
N ALA A 215 1.80 -2.92 19.94
CA ALA A 215 0.54 -2.40 19.44
C ALA A 215 0.06 -1.16 20.22
N HIS A 216 0.22 -1.18 21.55
CA HIS A 216 -0.03 -0.04 22.42
C HIS A 216 0.84 1.17 22.03
N SER A 217 2.15 0.96 21.88
CA SER A 217 3.10 1.99 21.46
C SER A 217 2.75 2.59 20.09
N LEU A 218 2.27 1.77 19.15
CA LEU A 218 1.79 2.27 17.86
C LEU A 218 0.59 3.22 18.04
N ILE A 219 -0.39 2.87 18.87
CA ILE A 219 -1.58 3.70 19.12
C ILE A 219 -1.19 5.02 19.77
N GLU A 220 -0.31 4.97 20.79
CA GLU A 220 0.23 6.17 21.44
C GLU A 220 0.90 7.10 20.41
N ARG A 221 1.79 6.56 19.57
CA ARG A 221 2.44 7.33 18.49
C ARG A 221 1.48 7.85 17.44
N LEU A 222 0.37 7.16 17.19
CA LEU A 222 -0.62 7.57 16.19
C LEU A 222 -1.27 8.90 16.56
N TYR A 223 -1.63 9.04 17.84
CA TYR A 223 -2.34 10.21 18.36
C TYR A 223 -1.42 11.27 18.96
N ARG A 224 -0.22 10.89 19.42
CA ARG A 224 0.82 11.81 19.91
C ARG A 224 2.16 11.54 19.21
N PRO A 225 2.29 11.93 17.94
CA PRO A 225 3.41 11.50 17.11
C PRO A 225 4.76 12.15 17.46
N THR A 226 4.75 13.20 18.27
CA THR A 226 5.91 13.98 18.73
C THR A 226 6.34 13.66 20.17
N GLU A 227 5.55 12.88 20.92
CA GLU A 227 5.83 12.52 22.30
C GLU A 227 6.36 11.09 22.40
N GLU A 228 7.11 10.79 23.47
CA GLU A 228 7.46 9.42 23.77
C GLU A 228 6.20 8.61 24.15
N PRO A 229 6.05 7.37 23.64
CA PRO A 229 4.88 6.56 23.95
C PRO A 229 4.82 6.24 25.44
N ALA A 230 3.65 6.40 26.05
CA ALA A 230 3.45 5.96 27.42
C ALA A 230 3.74 4.45 27.56
N SER A 231 4.49 4.10 28.60
CA SER A 231 4.70 2.70 28.97
C SER A 231 3.41 2.12 29.55
N TRP A 232 3.07 0.93 29.10
CA TRP A 232 1.97 0.18 29.69
C TRP A 232 2.22 -0.01 31.20
N PRO A 233 1.20 0.16 32.10
CA PRO A 233 -0.24 0.24 31.84
C PRO A 233 -0.82 1.65 31.66
N ASN A 234 0.01 2.68 31.54
CA ASN A 234 -0.48 4.04 31.33
C ASN A 234 -1.02 4.17 29.89
N ILE A 235 -2.30 4.52 29.77
CA ILE A 235 -2.98 4.69 28.49
C ILE A 235 -3.34 6.17 28.36
N ASN A 236 -2.87 6.82 27.31
CA ASN A 236 -3.34 8.15 26.96
C ASN A 236 -4.60 8.03 26.11
N ILE A 237 -5.70 8.58 26.62
CA ILE A 237 -6.95 8.62 25.88
C ILE A 237 -6.91 9.82 24.92
N PRO A 238 -6.96 9.60 23.60
CA PRO A 238 -6.97 10.70 22.64
C PRO A 238 -8.26 11.52 22.79
N THR A 239 -8.11 12.82 23.04
CA THR A 239 -9.21 13.79 23.09
C THR A 239 -9.17 14.69 21.85
N SER A 240 -10.28 15.37 21.56
CA SER A 240 -10.34 16.36 20.48
C SER A 240 -9.35 17.52 20.65
N GLN A 241 -8.89 17.75 21.89
CA GLN A 241 -7.86 18.75 22.18
C GLN A 241 -6.47 18.27 21.79
N THR A 242 -6.22 16.95 21.82
CA THR A 242 -4.90 16.36 21.55
C THR A 242 -4.67 15.99 20.08
N THR A 243 -5.73 15.77 19.30
CA THR A 243 -5.61 15.30 17.93
C THR A 243 -6.84 15.62 17.09
N THR A 244 -6.61 15.90 15.81
CA THR A 244 -7.66 16.05 14.78
C THR A 244 -8.00 14.71 14.10
N LEU A 245 -7.24 13.64 14.37
CA LEU A 245 -7.50 12.32 13.81
C LEU A 245 -8.79 11.71 14.36
N ALA A 246 -9.48 10.95 13.51
CA ALA A 246 -10.63 10.18 13.94
C ALA A 246 -10.26 9.12 14.99
N ARG A 247 -11.22 8.84 15.87
CA ARG A 247 -11.06 7.98 17.05
C ARG A 247 -12.06 6.82 16.98
N PRO A 248 -11.85 5.83 16.09
CA PRO A 248 -12.68 4.63 16.09
C PRO A 248 -12.52 3.86 17.40
N LYS A 249 -13.41 2.90 17.65
CA LYS A 249 -13.20 1.94 18.73
C LYS A 249 -12.01 1.04 18.37
N ILE A 250 -10.93 1.17 19.12
CA ILE A 250 -9.69 0.41 18.91
C ILE A 250 -9.70 -0.86 19.75
N GLN A 251 -9.37 -1.99 19.14
CA GLN A 251 -9.18 -3.26 19.81
C GLN A 251 -7.82 -3.84 19.45
N ILE A 252 -7.06 -4.31 20.45
CA ILE A 252 -5.83 -5.07 20.24
C ILE A 252 -6.14 -6.55 20.45
N LEU A 253 -5.72 -7.40 19.53
CA LEU A 253 -5.81 -8.85 19.65
C LEU A 253 -4.41 -9.45 19.57
N THR A 254 -4.04 -10.23 20.59
CA THR A 254 -2.76 -10.92 20.66
C THR A 254 -2.95 -12.44 20.75
N PRO A 255 -2.02 -13.25 20.20
CA PRO A 255 -2.12 -14.72 20.25
C PRO A 255 -2.21 -15.31 21.66
N GLY A 256 -1.72 -14.61 22.68
CA GLY A 256 -1.78 -15.06 24.07
C GLY A 256 -3.18 -15.01 24.71
N HIS A 257 -4.18 -14.46 24.03
CA HIS A 257 -5.55 -14.40 24.54
C HIS A 257 -6.27 -15.74 24.40
N ASN A 258 -6.94 -16.23 25.46
CA ASN A 258 -7.58 -17.56 25.48
C ASN A 258 -8.57 -17.81 24.33
N GLU A 259 -9.29 -16.77 23.89
CA GLU A 259 -10.24 -16.85 22.77
C GLU A 259 -9.68 -16.35 21.44
N TYR A 260 -8.35 -16.30 21.28
CA TYR A 260 -7.68 -15.70 20.11
C TYR A 260 -8.25 -16.22 18.79
N ASP A 261 -8.33 -17.53 18.57
CA ASP A 261 -8.80 -18.11 17.30
C ASP A 261 -10.25 -17.73 16.99
N ARG A 262 -11.11 -17.72 18.01
CA ARG A 262 -12.51 -17.34 17.88
C ARG A 262 -12.63 -15.86 17.50
N LEU A 263 -11.89 -15.00 18.21
CA LEU A 263 -11.89 -13.55 17.99
C LEU A 263 -11.27 -13.19 16.65
N LEU A 264 -10.16 -13.82 16.27
CA LEU A 264 -9.50 -13.67 14.97
C LEU A 264 -10.48 -13.99 13.84
N LYS A 265 -11.14 -15.16 13.92
CA LYS A 265 -12.15 -15.59 12.94
C LYS A 265 -13.31 -14.61 12.84
N SER A 266 -13.82 -14.12 13.97
CA SER A 266 -14.91 -13.14 13.99
C SER A 266 -14.48 -11.82 13.36
N THR A 267 -13.31 -11.31 13.75
CA THR A 267 -12.74 -10.02 13.33
C THR A 267 -12.44 -9.99 11.83
N VAL A 268 -11.77 -11.02 11.32
CA VAL A 268 -11.47 -11.16 9.87
C VAL A 268 -12.75 -11.31 9.04
N ARG A 269 -13.80 -11.92 9.59
CA ARG A 269 -15.09 -12.06 8.88
C ARG A 269 -15.91 -10.79 8.88
N SER A 270 -15.88 -10.00 9.95
CA SER A 270 -16.62 -8.75 10.04
C SER A 270 -15.95 -7.62 9.25
N SER A 271 -14.62 -7.65 9.09
CA SER A 271 -13.84 -6.59 8.45
C SER A 271 -14.32 -6.23 7.05
N SER A 272 -14.35 -4.92 6.75
CA SER A 272 -14.48 -4.38 5.39
C SER A 272 -13.12 -4.19 4.72
N THR A 273 -12.07 -3.94 5.51
CA THR A 273 -10.70 -3.72 5.05
C THR A 273 -9.69 -4.44 5.92
N ILE A 274 -8.67 -5.05 5.30
CA ILE A 274 -7.56 -5.71 6.00
C ILE A 274 -6.24 -5.20 5.42
N PHE A 275 -5.42 -4.56 6.24
CA PHE A 275 -4.02 -4.25 5.93
C PHE A 275 -3.12 -5.32 6.55
N LEU A 276 -2.38 -6.05 5.74
CA LEU A 276 -1.42 -7.06 6.19
C LEU A 276 -0.01 -6.47 6.04
N THR A 277 0.63 -6.18 7.16
CA THR A 277 1.89 -5.41 7.20
C THR A 277 3.00 -6.12 7.99
N THR A 278 2.98 -7.44 7.98
CA THR A 278 3.90 -8.31 8.71
C THR A 278 4.84 -9.07 7.77
N PRO A 279 6.14 -9.18 8.11
CA PRO A 279 7.05 -10.02 7.34
C PRO A 279 6.84 -11.50 7.68
N SER A 280 5.65 -12.03 7.39
CA SER A 280 5.24 -13.38 7.78
C SER A 280 5.75 -14.44 6.80
N LEU A 281 6.09 -15.62 7.33
CA LEU A 281 6.49 -16.80 6.56
C LEU A 281 5.32 -17.77 6.34
N THR A 282 4.20 -17.53 7.02
CA THR A 282 3.00 -18.38 6.97
C THR A 282 1.75 -17.50 6.94
N PRO A 283 0.65 -17.95 6.31
CA PRO A 283 -0.59 -17.19 6.29
C PRO A 283 -1.03 -16.73 7.70
N LEU A 284 -1.43 -15.46 7.82
CA LEU A 284 -1.78 -14.85 9.10
C LEU A 284 -3.10 -15.36 9.68
N PHE A 285 -3.94 -15.94 8.83
CA PHE A 285 -5.16 -16.62 9.22
C PHE A 285 -5.52 -17.70 8.18
N PRO A 286 -6.32 -18.72 8.57
CA PRO A 286 -6.77 -19.76 7.65
C PRO A 286 -7.65 -19.22 6.53
N ALA A 287 -7.51 -19.76 5.30
CA ALA A 287 -8.32 -19.37 4.15
C ALA A 287 -9.85 -19.47 4.40
N SER A 288 -10.27 -20.44 5.21
CA SER A 288 -11.67 -20.66 5.61
C SER A 288 -12.33 -19.46 6.31
N HIS A 289 -11.54 -18.51 6.81
CA HIS A 289 -12.04 -17.28 7.41
C HIS A 289 -12.69 -16.39 6.35
N LEU A 290 -12.12 -16.31 5.14
CA LEU A 290 -12.62 -15.48 4.04
C LEU A 290 -13.38 -16.28 2.97
N LEU A 291 -13.05 -17.56 2.79
CA LEU A 291 -13.66 -18.41 1.75
C LEU A 291 -14.98 -19.07 2.17
N SER A 292 -15.43 -18.86 3.40
CA SER A 292 -16.74 -19.38 3.84
C SER A 292 -17.90 -18.72 3.08
N PRO A 293 -19.04 -19.41 2.84
CA PRO A 293 -20.18 -18.84 2.09
C PRO A 293 -20.72 -17.53 2.69
N THR A 294 -20.68 -17.39 4.01
CA THR A 294 -21.10 -16.15 4.70
C THR A 294 -20.08 -15.04 4.53
N ALA A 295 -18.79 -15.35 4.59
CA ALA A 295 -17.73 -14.37 4.37
C ALA A 295 -17.75 -13.84 2.93
N ARG A 296 -17.94 -14.70 1.92
CA ARG A 296 -17.96 -14.32 0.50
C ARG A 296 -19.06 -13.33 0.11
N LYS A 297 -20.12 -13.19 0.91
CA LYS A 297 -21.20 -12.21 0.67
C LYS A 297 -20.75 -10.75 0.83
N ARG A 298 -19.62 -10.50 1.49
CA ARG A 298 -19.08 -9.16 1.72
C ARG A 298 -17.91 -8.94 0.78
N GLY A 299 -17.96 -7.89 -0.03
CA GLY A 299 -16.78 -7.44 -0.77
C GLY A 299 -15.83 -6.70 0.15
N ARG A 300 -14.59 -7.18 0.23
CA ARG A 300 -13.54 -6.64 1.08
C ARG A 300 -12.41 -6.06 0.27
N TYR A 301 -11.69 -5.14 0.89
CA TYR A 301 -10.38 -4.71 0.42
C TYR A 301 -9.29 -5.34 1.29
N LEU A 302 -8.34 -6.04 0.68
CA LEU A 302 -7.19 -6.63 1.35
C LEU A 302 -5.93 -6.00 0.76
N ALA A 303 -5.02 -5.52 1.57
CA ALA A 303 -3.73 -5.00 1.13
C ALA A 303 -2.61 -5.83 1.77
N ALA A 304 -2.01 -6.73 0.99
CA ALA A 304 -0.92 -7.60 1.41
C ALA A 304 0.43 -6.96 1.09
N ILE A 305 1.11 -6.47 2.13
CA ILE A 305 2.26 -5.55 2.02
C ILE A 305 3.53 -6.13 2.65
N GLY A 306 3.39 -6.83 3.77
CA GLY A 306 4.52 -7.32 4.55
C GLY A 306 5.26 -8.50 3.92
N SER A 307 4.61 -9.29 3.05
CA SER A 307 5.24 -10.39 2.31
C SER A 307 5.91 -9.90 1.00
N TYR A 308 7.24 -9.75 0.97
CA TYR A 308 7.97 -9.21 -0.20
C TYR A 308 9.00 -10.18 -0.82
N ALA A 309 9.07 -11.42 -0.34
CA ALA A 309 9.96 -12.44 -0.89
C ALA A 309 9.19 -13.74 -1.23
N PRO A 310 9.70 -14.59 -2.14
CA PRO A 310 8.97 -15.75 -2.64
C PRO A 310 8.53 -16.77 -1.57
N HIS A 311 9.27 -16.83 -0.46
CA HIS A 311 9.00 -17.74 0.66
C HIS A 311 8.13 -17.10 1.76
N MET A 312 7.76 -15.82 1.63
CA MET A 312 6.94 -15.08 2.59
C MET A 312 5.47 -15.13 2.20
N LEU A 313 4.59 -15.23 3.19
CA LEU A 313 3.14 -15.35 3.02
C LEU A 313 2.43 -14.64 4.17
N GLU A 314 1.51 -13.74 3.83
CA GLU A 314 0.52 -13.15 4.75
C GLU A 314 -0.88 -13.72 4.48
N LEU A 315 -1.20 -13.99 3.21
CA LEU A 315 -2.42 -14.62 2.75
C LEU A 315 -2.17 -16.07 2.32
N HIS A 316 -3.17 -16.92 2.54
CA HIS A 316 -3.15 -18.27 2.02
C HIS A 316 -3.36 -18.26 0.49
N PRO A 317 -2.57 -19.00 -0.31
CA PRO A 317 -2.69 -19.02 -1.78
C PRO A 317 -4.09 -19.29 -2.33
N ASP A 318 -4.88 -20.12 -1.63
CA ASP A 318 -6.28 -20.39 -2.01
C ASP A 318 -7.17 -19.13 -2.04
N ILE A 319 -6.85 -18.10 -1.25
CA ILE A 319 -7.59 -16.83 -1.28
C ILE A 319 -7.39 -16.15 -2.64
N LEU A 320 -6.16 -16.18 -3.16
CA LEU A 320 -5.82 -15.61 -4.47
C LEU A 320 -6.41 -16.45 -5.59
N ARG A 321 -6.30 -17.78 -5.53
CA ARG A 321 -6.94 -18.69 -6.49
C ARG A 321 -8.45 -18.48 -6.55
N ASP A 322 -9.11 -18.24 -5.41
CA ASP A 322 -10.54 -17.97 -5.40
C ASP A 322 -10.89 -16.60 -6.00
N ALA A 323 -9.99 -15.62 -5.87
CA ALA A 323 -10.20 -14.28 -6.43
C ALA A 323 -10.19 -14.31 -7.97
N VAL A 324 -9.31 -15.10 -8.59
CA VAL A 324 -9.16 -15.14 -10.06
C VAL A 324 -10.09 -16.13 -10.76
N LYS A 325 -10.84 -16.95 -10.00
CA LYS A 325 -11.78 -17.91 -10.60
C LYS A 325 -12.79 -17.16 -11.46
N PRO A 326 -13.00 -17.59 -12.72
CA PRO A 326 -14.04 -17.03 -13.56
C PRO A 326 -15.40 -17.15 -12.86
N GLU A 327 -16.23 -16.12 -12.98
CA GLU A 327 -17.67 -16.31 -12.79
C GLU A 327 -18.10 -17.36 -13.80
N THR A 328 -18.43 -18.56 -13.34
CA THR A 328 -18.94 -19.61 -14.22
C THR A 328 -20.14 -19.06 -14.98
N ALA A 329 -19.96 -18.83 -16.28
CA ALA A 329 -21.02 -18.55 -17.25
C ALA A 329 -21.88 -19.81 -17.40
N GLY A 330 -22.70 -20.07 -16.39
CA GLY A 330 -23.52 -21.28 -16.28
C GLY A 330 -24.82 -20.94 -15.57
N HIS A 331 -25.83 -20.66 -16.39
CA HIS A 331 -27.24 -20.47 -16.05
C HIS A 331 -27.59 -19.17 -15.30
N HIS A 332 -28.30 -18.29 -16.02
CA HIS A 332 -29.17 -17.25 -15.47
C HIS A 332 -30.27 -17.89 -14.60
N HIS A 333 -29.92 -18.39 -13.42
CA HIS A 333 -30.90 -18.63 -12.38
C HIS A 333 -31.01 -17.36 -11.54
N TYR A 334 -32.23 -16.84 -11.50
CA TYR A 334 -32.69 -15.68 -10.74
C TYR A 334 -32.64 -15.94 -9.22
N HIS A 335 -31.51 -16.40 -8.72
CA HIS A 335 -31.21 -16.53 -7.30
C HIS A 335 -30.02 -15.64 -6.99
N LYS A 336 -30.24 -14.76 -6.01
CA LYS A 336 -29.35 -13.71 -5.48
C LYS A 336 -28.09 -14.30 -4.82
N HIS A 337 -27.32 -15.09 -5.55
CA HIS A 337 -26.02 -15.61 -5.13
C HIS A 337 -24.96 -14.53 -5.33
N ALA A 338 -24.04 -14.42 -4.36
CA ALA A 338 -22.93 -13.46 -4.43
C ALA A 338 -22.08 -13.72 -5.69
N SER A 339 -21.74 -12.65 -6.42
CA SER A 339 -20.80 -12.64 -7.54
C SER A 339 -19.53 -13.43 -7.18
N ARG A 340 -19.18 -14.43 -7.98
CA ARG A 340 -18.03 -15.33 -7.73
C ARG A 340 -16.79 -14.77 -8.42
N GLY A 341 -15.98 -13.99 -7.72
CA GLY A 341 -14.72 -13.48 -8.26
C GLY A 341 -14.25 -12.23 -7.51
N GLY A 342 -12.95 -11.94 -7.63
CA GLY A 342 -12.25 -10.80 -7.03
C GLY A 342 -11.18 -10.25 -7.97
N ALA A 343 -10.55 -9.13 -7.60
CA ALA A 343 -9.40 -8.59 -8.33
C ALA A 343 -8.16 -8.85 -7.53
N ILE A 344 -7.09 -9.14 -8.25
CA ILE A 344 -5.76 -9.04 -7.72
C ILE A 344 -5.09 -7.88 -8.44
N VAL A 345 -4.94 -6.78 -7.70
CA VAL A 345 -4.26 -5.58 -8.14
C VAL A 345 -2.82 -5.63 -7.62
N VAL A 346 -1.86 -5.32 -8.45
CA VAL A 346 -0.43 -5.32 -8.10
C VAL A 346 0.20 -3.95 -8.35
N ASP A 347 1.35 -3.70 -7.72
CA ASP A 347 2.19 -2.55 -8.05
C ASP A 347 2.96 -2.73 -9.35
N SER A 348 3.50 -3.92 -9.57
CA SER A 348 4.15 -4.35 -10.81
C SER A 348 3.84 -5.82 -11.04
N VAL A 349 3.30 -6.15 -12.23
CA VAL A 349 3.05 -7.55 -12.62
C VAL A 349 4.34 -8.34 -12.60
N GLU A 350 5.39 -7.81 -13.24
CA GLU A 350 6.67 -8.52 -13.36
C GLU A 350 7.30 -8.79 -11.99
N ALA A 351 7.34 -7.79 -11.10
CA ALA A 351 7.94 -7.96 -9.78
C ALA A 351 7.10 -8.90 -8.91
N CYS A 352 5.77 -8.78 -8.91
CA CYS A 352 4.91 -9.66 -8.13
C CYS A 352 5.02 -11.14 -8.55
N LEU A 353 5.10 -11.43 -9.86
CA LEU A 353 5.28 -12.80 -10.35
C LEU A 353 6.64 -13.41 -9.97
N LYS A 354 7.64 -12.59 -9.62
CA LYS A 354 8.99 -13.04 -9.23
C LYS A 354 9.23 -13.01 -7.72
N GLU A 355 8.52 -12.16 -6.98
CA GLU A 355 8.83 -11.87 -5.57
C GLU A 355 7.67 -12.10 -4.60
N ALA A 356 6.40 -11.99 -5.04
CA ALA A 356 5.27 -12.15 -4.15
C ALA A 356 4.97 -13.64 -3.90
N GLY A 357 5.39 -14.16 -2.75
CA GLY A 357 5.21 -15.58 -2.42
C GLY A 357 3.76 -16.08 -2.55
N GLU A 358 2.78 -15.24 -2.22
CA GLU A 358 1.36 -15.58 -2.33
C GLU A 358 0.91 -15.77 -3.79
N VAL A 359 1.38 -14.90 -4.69
CA VAL A 359 1.07 -14.94 -6.13
C VAL A 359 1.75 -16.14 -6.77
N ILE A 360 3.03 -16.34 -6.47
CA ILE A 360 3.84 -17.45 -6.98
C ILE A 360 3.26 -18.79 -6.53
N GLN A 361 2.98 -18.95 -5.24
CA GLN A 361 2.47 -20.21 -4.70
C GLN A 361 0.99 -20.45 -5.07
N ALA A 362 0.23 -19.41 -5.37
CA ALA A 362 -1.10 -19.54 -5.95
C ALA A 362 -1.05 -20.08 -7.38
N GLY A 363 0.08 -19.91 -8.09
CA GLY A 363 0.26 -20.33 -9.47
C GLY A 363 -0.37 -19.36 -10.47
N LEU A 364 -0.46 -18.08 -10.11
CA LEU A 364 -1.08 -17.07 -10.97
C LEU A 364 -0.16 -16.66 -12.13
N SER A 365 -0.79 -16.34 -13.25
CA SER A 365 -0.18 -15.78 -14.44
C SER A 365 -0.38 -14.26 -14.54
N GLY A 366 0.38 -13.60 -15.41
CA GLY A 366 0.27 -12.15 -15.63
C GLY A 366 -1.10 -11.70 -16.12
N GLY A 367 -1.87 -12.57 -16.78
CA GLY A 367 -3.23 -12.24 -17.23
C GLY A 367 -4.31 -12.32 -16.14
N GLU A 368 -3.95 -12.79 -14.94
CA GLU A 368 -4.88 -12.94 -13.80
C GLU A 368 -4.70 -11.84 -12.74
N VAL A 369 -3.73 -10.94 -12.96
CA VAL A 369 -3.44 -9.80 -12.10
C VAL A 369 -3.46 -8.52 -12.94
N VAL A 370 -3.78 -7.39 -12.31
CA VAL A 370 -3.87 -6.09 -12.99
C VAL A 370 -3.01 -5.08 -12.26
N GLU A 371 -2.25 -4.26 -12.98
CA GLU A 371 -1.47 -3.21 -12.33
C GLU A 371 -2.37 -2.08 -11.83
N ILE A 372 -2.01 -1.50 -10.69
CA ILE A 372 -2.75 -0.38 -10.13
C ILE A 372 -2.78 0.82 -11.07
N GLY A 373 -1.72 1.03 -11.88
CA GLY A 373 -1.63 2.08 -12.88
C GLY A 373 -2.66 1.96 -13.99
N GLU A 374 -2.97 0.74 -14.44
CA GLU A 374 -4.05 0.49 -15.40
C GLU A 374 -5.42 0.87 -14.84
N LEU A 375 -5.65 0.67 -13.54
CA LEU A 375 -6.92 1.04 -12.90
C LEU A 375 -7.10 2.55 -12.70
N VAL A 376 -6.02 3.33 -12.82
CA VAL A 376 -6.09 4.80 -12.80
C VAL A 376 -6.70 5.34 -14.11
N MET A 377 -6.51 4.65 -15.25
CA MET A 377 -7.09 5.01 -16.57
C MET A 377 -8.60 5.15 -16.55
N LEU A 378 -9.30 4.17 -15.96
CA LEU A 378 -10.77 4.12 -15.92
C LEU A 378 -11.39 5.36 -15.29
N ARG A 379 -10.63 6.02 -14.40
CA ARG A 379 -11.05 7.23 -13.72
C ARG A 379 -10.85 8.47 -14.59
N LYS A 380 -9.66 8.65 -15.18
CA LYS A 380 -9.36 9.84 -15.99
C LYS A 380 -10.26 9.91 -17.22
N ASP A 381 -10.50 8.78 -17.89
CA ASP A 381 -11.43 8.74 -19.02
C ASP A 381 -12.88 8.96 -18.60
N GLY A 382 -13.32 8.36 -17.49
CA GLY A 382 -14.68 8.54 -16.97
C GLY A 382 -14.96 9.94 -16.41
N GLU A 383 -13.96 10.60 -15.83
CA GLU A 383 -14.06 11.98 -15.33
C GLU A 383 -13.94 13.00 -16.47
N ARG A 384 -13.00 12.81 -17.41
CA ARG A 384 -12.89 13.63 -18.64
C ARG A 384 -14.19 13.56 -19.45
N ARG A 385 -14.73 12.37 -19.70
CA ARG A 385 -16.01 12.22 -20.43
C ARG A 385 -17.18 12.86 -19.68
N ARG A 386 -17.21 12.81 -18.33
CA ARG A 386 -18.24 13.49 -17.52
C ARG A 386 -18.09 15.01 -17.55
N ALA A 387 -16.87 15.53 -17.49
CA ALA A 387 -16.59 16.96 -17.63
C ALA A 387 -16.94 17.48 -19.03
N GLU A 388 -16.58 16.75 -20.08
CA GLU A 388 -16.96 17.05 -21.47
C GLU A 388 -18.49 17.03 -21.65
N ARG A 389 -19.20 16.06 -21.05
CA ARG A 389 -20.66 16.02 -21.06
C ARG A 389 -21.29 17.17 -20.28
N ALA A 390 -20.74 17.53 -19.12
CA ALA A 390 -21.22 18.67 -18.33
C ALA A 390 -21.00 19.99 -19.07
N ALA A 391 -19.84 20.17 -19.72
CA ALA A 391 -19.53 21.31 -20.56
C ALA A 391 -20.45 21.35 -21.79
N ALA A 392 -20.66 20.23 -22.50
CA ALA A 392 -21.57 20.15 -23.64
C ALA A 392 -23.03 20.42 -23.23
N ALA A 393 -23.47 19.93 -22.07
CA ALA A 393 -24.81 20.19 -21.53
C ALA A 393 -24.98 21.66 -21.13
N ALA A 394 -23.94 22.31 -20.57
CA ALA A 394 -23.96 23.73 -20.25
C ALA A 394 -24.02 24.60 -21.53
N VAL A 395 -23.28 24.23 -22.58
CA VAL A 395 -23.32 24.90 -23.89
C VAL A 395 -24.69 24.71 -24.56
N ALA A 396 -25.26 23.50 -24.52
CA ALA A 396 -26.59 23.24 -25.05
C ALA A 396 -27.69 23.98 -24.28
N ALA A 397 -27.58 24.08 -22.95
CA ALA A 397 -28.51 24.86 -22.13
C ALA A 397 -28.43 26.37 -22.43
N ALA A 398 -27.23 26.90 -22.72
CA ALA A 398 -27.06 28.30 -23.13
C ALA A 398 -27.64 28.58 -24.54
N ALA A 399 -27.49 27.65 -25.49
CA ALA A 399 -28.04 27.79 -26.85
C ALA A 399 -29.57 27.76 -26.91
N VAL A 400 -30.25 27.11 -25.95
CA VAL A 400 -31.71 27.09 -25.84
C VAL A 400 -32.27 28.41 -25.30
N VAL A 401 -31.45 29.22 -24.62
CA VAL A 401 -31.88 30.51 -24.06
C VAL A 401 -31.76 31.66 -25.07
N GLU A 402 -30.89 31.57 -26.07
CA GLU A 402 -30.71 32.60 -27.10
C GLU A 402 -31.51 32.37 -28.40
N GLY A 403 -32.15 31.20 -28.57
CA GLY A 403 -32.90 30.84 -29.77
C GLY A 403 -34.42 31.02 -29.65
N GLY A 404 -34.88 32.20 -29.25
CA GLY A 404 -36.29 32.58 -29.28
C GLY A 404 -36.59 33.53 -30.44
N GLU A 405 -37.45 33.08 -31.36
CA GLU A 405 -38.13 33.81 -32.44
C GLU A 405 -37.36 34.03 -33.77
N GLU A 406 -37.58 33.13 -34.74
CA GLU A 406 -38.15 33.50 -36.06
C GLU A 406 -38.58 32.24 -36.84
N GLU A 407 -39.82 32.24 -37.34
CA GLU A 407 -40.41 31.23 -38.22
C GLU A 407 -39.85 31.31 -39.64
N GLY A 408 -39.61 30.17 -40.29
CA GLY A 408 -39.76 30.07 -41.74
C GLY A 408 -38.82 29.14 -42.50
N ARG A 409 -39.45 28.12 -43.11
CA ARG A 409 -39.04 27.35 -44.31
C ARG A 409 -37.99 26.24 -44.15
N GLY A 410 -38.46 25.02 -44.42
CA GLY A 410 -37.66 23.80 -44.50
C GLY A 410 -36.79 23.69 -45.74
N VAL A 411 -35.73 22.90 -45.59
CA VAL A 411 -34.96 22.26 -46.65
C VAL A 411 -34.57 20.87 -46.16
N GLU A 412 -34.98 19.83 -46.90
CA GLU A 412 -34.56 18.44 -46.71
C GLU A 412 -33.08 18.28 -47.05
N LEU A 413 -32.32 17.59 -46.18
CA LEU A 413 -30.99 17.08 -46.50
C LEU A 413 -30.83 15.63 -46.00
N GLY A 414 -30.97 14.71 -46.94
CA GLY A 414 -30.04 13.60 -47.23
C GLY A 414 -29.74 12.57 -46.14
N GLU A 415 -30.19 11.34 -46.36
CA GLU A 415 -29.76 10.13 -45.64
C GLU A 415 -28.23 9.97 -45.63
N ALA A 416 -27.60 10.17 -44.47
CA ALA A 416 -26.22 9.78 -44.24
C ALA A 416 -26.16 8.31 -43.78
N LYS A 417 -25.48 7.47 -44.60
CA LYS A 417 -25.18 6.05 -44.33
C LYS A 417 -24.70 5.82 -42.89
N LYS A 418 -25.39 4.93 -42.16
CA LYS A 418 -24.92 4.34 -40.90
C LYS A 418 -23.63 3.56 -41.15
N VAL A 419 -22.48 4.17 -40.88
CA VAL A 419 -21.22 3.44 -40.68
C VAL A 419 -21.35 2.68 -39.35
N LYS A 420 -21.11 1.37 -39.41
CA LYS A 420 -21.20 0.43 -38.28
C LYS A 420 -20.06 0.69 -37.28
N GLY A 421 -20.18 1.75 -36.48
CA GLY A 421 -19.34 1.95 -35.31
C GLY A 421 -19.72 0.96 -34.21
N LYS A 422 -18.72 0.36 -33.56
CA LYS A 422 -18.88 -0.44 -32.33
C LYS A 422 -19.76 0.36 -31.35
N LYS A 423 -20.89 -0.21 -30.89
CA LYS A 423 -21.90 0.50 -30.10
C LYS A 423 -21.25 1.20 -28.90
N ARG A 424 -21.32 2.54 -28.87
CA ARG A 424 -20.87 3.41 -27.77
C ARG A 424 -21.45 2.99 -26.40
N ASP A 425 -22.63 2.38 -26.37
CA ASP A 425 -23.31 1.93 -25.14
C ASP A 425 -22.64 0.75 -24.43
N ASP A 426 -21.87 -0.09 -25.13
CA ASP A 426 -21.24 -1.28 -24.52
C ASP A 426 -19.98 -0.93 -23.71
N VAL A 427 -19.29 0.16 -24.05
CA VAL A 427 -18.10 0.64 -23.33
C VAL A 427 -18.50 1.33 -22.03
N ASP A 428 -19.53 2.19 -22.06
CA ASP A 428 -20.03 2.91 -20.89
C ASP A 428 -20.63 1.97 -19.82
N ARG A 429 -21.22 0.83 -20.23
CA ARG A 429 -21.69 -0.22 -19.29
C ARG A 429 -20.53 -1.01 -18.66
N ALA A 430 -19.48 -1.28 -19.42
CA ALA A 430 -18.30 -2.00 -18.92
C ALA A 430 -17.54 -1.18 -17.87
N ASP A 431 -17.36 0.13 -18.12
CA ASP A 431 -16.69 1.06 -17.18
C ASP A 431 -17.49 1.22 -15.87
N GLY A 432 -18.82 1.30 -15.95
CA GLY A 432 -19.69 1.37 -14.77
C GLY A 432 -19.65 0.10 -13.92
N GLY A 433 -19.63 -1.08 -14.54
CA GLY A 433 -19.55 -2.37 -13.86
C GLY A 433 -18.22 -2.60 -13.13
N LEU A 434 -17.10 -2.23 -13.77
CA LEU A 434 -15.77 -2.36 -13.16
C LEU A 434 -15.58 -1.40 -11.98
N LEU A 435 -16.05 -0.15 -12.09
CA LEU A 435 -16.01 0.80 -10.99
C LEU A 435 -16.86 0.31 -9.80
N GLU A 436 -18.12 -0.09 -10.04
CA GLU A 436 -18.98 -0.61 -8.98
C GLU A 436 -18.31 -1.79 -8.27
N TRP A 437 -17.67 -2.67 -9.03
CA TRP A 437 -16.99 -3.82 -8.47
C TRP A 437 -15.71 -3.46 -7.72
N LEU A 438 -14.90 -2.50 -8.18
CA LEU A 438 -13.74 -1.99 -7.41
C LEU A 438 -14.18 -1.33 -6.09
N GLN A 439 -15.41 -0.83 -6.03
CA GLN A 439 -15.96 -0.17 -4.85
C GLN A 439 -16.68 -1.13 -3.88
N ARG A 440 -17.29 -2.21 -4.40
CA ARG A 440 -18.18 -3.13 -3.65
C ARG A 440 -17.77 -4.60 -3.67
N GLY A 441 -16.96 -5.04 -4.63
CA GLY A 441 -16.46 -6.41 -4.80
C GLY A 441 -15.25 -6.74 -3.93
N ASN A 442 -14.69 -7.95 -4.07
CA ASN A 442 -13.46 -8.34 -3.38
C ASN A 442 -12.23 -7.85 -4.17
N VAL A 443 -11.37 -7.07 -3.53
CA VAL A 443 -10.15 -6.55 -4.15
C VAL A 443 -8.97 -6.87 -3.23
N ILE A 444 -7.98 -7.55 -3.76
CA ILE A 444 -6.69 -7.83 -3.13
C ILE A 444 -5.67 -6.94 -3.81
N TYR A 445 -5.01 -6.07 -3.06
CA TYR A 445 -3.84 -5.34 -3.49
C TYR A 445 -2.61 -6.05 -2.94
N LYS A 446 -1.73 -6.52 -3.82
CA LYS A 446 -0.46 -7.13 -3.46
C LYS A 446 0.66 -6.18 -3.87
N SER A 447 1.51 -5.82 -2.91
CA SER A 447 2.70 -4.99 -3.18
C SER A 447 3.97 -5.73 -2.76
N VAL A 448 5.00 -5.60 -3.59
CA VAL A 448 6.39 -5.98 -3.28
C VAL A 448 7.33 -4.76 -3.29
N GLY A 449 6.82 -3.60 -3.71
CA GLY A 449 7.49 -2.32 -3.78
C GLY A 449 8.17 -2.10 -5.13
N LEU A 450 7.83 -1.00 -5.78
CA LEU A 450 8.41 -0.53 -7.04
C LEU A 450 9.28 0.71 -6.76
N GLY A 451 10.50 0.74 -7.30
CA GLY A 451 11.45 1.84 -7.08
C GLY A 451 10.92 3.20 -7.52
N LEU A 452 10.10 3.25 -8.57
CA LEU A 452 9.39 4.46 -9.03
C LEU A 452 8.61 5.14 -7.90
N MET A 453 7.96 4.36 -7.03
CA MET A 453 7.21 4.92 -5.91
C MET A 453 8.12 5.64 -4.90
N ASP A 454 9.34 5.14 -4.72
CA ASP A 454 10.31 5.76 -3.82
C ASP A 454 10.84 7.07 -4.45
N VAL A 455 11.12 7.08 -5.76
CA VAL A 455 11.63 8.27 -6.46
C VAL A 455 10.60 9.39 -6.50
N VAL A 456 9.36 9.08 -6.88
CA VAL A 456 8.27 10.08 -7.01
C VAL A 456 7.96 10.71 -5.65
N VAL A 457 7.71 9.89 -4.62
CA VAL A 457 7.36 10.42 -3.29
C VAL A 457 8.57 11.05 -2.62
N GLY A 458 9.78 10.51 -2.84
CA GLY A 458 11.02 11.09 -2.33
C GLY A 458 11.31 12.49 -2.92
N GLY A 459 11.08 12.67 -4.22
CA GLY A 459 11.22 13.97 -4.89
C GLY A 459 10.31 15.04 -4.28
N GLU A 460 9.04 14.69 -4.07
CA GLU A 460 8.08 15.59 -3.42
C GLU A 460 8.44 15.90 -1.96
N VAL A 461 8.93 14.91 -1.21
CA VAL A 461 9.40 15.12 0.18
C VAL A 461 10.60 16.06 0.20
N VAL A 462 11.53 15.96 -0.75
CA VAL A 462 12.67 16.89 -0.86
C VAL A 462 12.20 18.30 -1.23
N ARG A 463 11.26 18.42 -2.17
CA ARG A 463 10.65 19.72 -2.51
C ARG A 463 9.99 20.38 -1.29
N LEU A 464 9.21 19.62 -0.54
CA LEU A 464 8.58 20.12 0.70
C LEU A 464 9.60 20.48 1.78
N ALA A 465 10.67 19.69 1.91
CA ALA A 465 11.76 19.99 2.83
C ALA A 465 12.41 21.34 2.49
N ASP A 466 12.60 21.59 1.20
CA ASP A 466 13.18 22.82 0.69
C ASP A 466 12.32 24.06 0.92
N GLU A 467 11.00 23.93 0.72
CA GLU A 467 10.04 25.00 0.97
C GLU A 467 9.91 25.34 2.45
N ARG A 468 10.04 24.33 3.32
CA ARG A 468 9.86 24.46 4.77
C ARG A 468 11.18 24.66 5.53
N GLY A 469 12.32 24.61 4.85
CA GLY A 469 13.64 24.73 5.47
C GLY A 469 13.96 23.59 6.45
N ILE A 470 13.53 22.36 6.15
CA ILE A 470 13.78 21.17 6.98
C ILE A 470 14.90 20.34 6.36
N GLY A 471 15.78 19.78 7.21
CA GLY A 471 16.94 19.00 6.78
C GLY A 471 18.20 19.83 6.61
N THR A 472 19.25 19.20 6.09
CA THR A 472 20.54 19.85 5.85
C THR A 472 20.73 20.11 4.36
N ARG A 473 20.98 21.38 3.98
CA ARG A 473 21.35 21.75 2.62
C ARG A 473 22.87 21.83 2.46
N ILE A 474 23.37 21.22 1.40
CA ILE A 474 24.79 21.23 1.03
C ILE A 474 24.91 21.95 -0.32
N GLU A 475 25.46 23.15 -0.28
CA GLU A 475 25.70 23.97 -1.48
C GLU A 475 26.94 23.47 -2.25
N GLY A 476 26.90 23.55 -3.58
CA GLY A 476 28.04 23.21 -4.45
C GLY A 476 28.44 21.72 -4.46
N PHE A 477 27.54 20.83 -4.07
CA PHE A 477 27.67 19.38 -4.24
C PHE A 477 27.52 18.99 -5.72
#